data_AF-A0A8S3PUJ0-F1
#
_entry.id   AF-A0A8S3PUJ0-F1
#
_cell.length_a   1.000
_cell.length_b   1.000
_cell.length_c   1.000
_cell.angle_alpha   90.00
_cell.angle_beta   90.00
_cell.angle_gamma   90.00
#
_symmetry.space_group_name_H-M   'P 1'
#
loop_
_entity.id
_entity.type
_entity.pdbx_description
1 polymer ?
#
loop_
_entity_poly.entity_id
_entity_poly.type
_entity_poly.pdbx_seq_one_letter_code
_entity_poly.pdbx_strand_id
1 'polypeptide(L)'
;MRMTGSQTQNPFSDSVPDDPKSKTFDITLMITLLRNIKNITNHQGAFGCLPTAMETTPGTDLGRIEYYRNYLAIGRLGGQKIKQDCDHLRIRTLDQTNKEIIEDIKCSNDEIKNLKESLNTLKIYHELLLEGDHRELKRSYEELQEDHTEMTDEIKRLKTSYDDTVPCNIRGKFEIIFMTCVLYIEKNEG
;
A
#
# COMPACT_ATOMS: atom_id res chain seq x y z
N MET A 1 53.39 73.60 -47.73
CA MET A 1 53.83 73.01 -46.45
C MET A 1 52.60 72.50 -45.72
N ARG A 2 52.44 71.18 -45.61
CA ARG A 2 51.40 70.54 -44.78
C ARG A 2 51.84 70.62 -43.32
N MET A 3 50.96 71.08 -42.44
CA MET A 3 51.07 70.86 -41.01
C MET A 3 49.80 70.11 -40.57
N THR A 4 49.95 68.81 -40.35
CA THR A 4 48.95 67.93 -39.76
C THR A 4 48.93 68.16 -38.26
N GLY A 5 47.87 68.80 -37.75
CA GLY A 5 47.62 68.89 -36.31
C GLY A 5 46.99 67.61 -35.80
N SER A 6 47.75 66.82 -35.05
CA SER A 6 47.30 65.63 -34.33
C SER A 6 46.39 66.05 -33.16
N GLN A 7 45.09 65.76 -33.24
CA GLN A 7 44.22 65.79 -32.07
C GLN A 7 44.52 64.57 -31.19
N THR A 8 45.14 64.82 -30.05
CA THR A 8 45.20 63.90 -28.92
C THR A 8 43.79 63.63 -28.41
N GLN A 9 43.27 62.42 -28.63
CA GLN A 9 42.09 61.94 -27.91
C GLN A 9 42.43 61.86 -26.42
N ASN A 10 41.62 62.52 -25.61
CA ASN A 10 41.66 62.44 -24.16
C ASN A 10 41.10 61.06 -23.74
N PRO A 11 41.88 60.16 -23.11
CA PRO A 11 41.44 58.81 -22.79
C PRO A 11 40.49 58.74 -21.57
N PHE A 12 40.12 59.89 -20.99
CA PHE A 12 39.23 59.99 -19.82
C PHE A 12 37.89 60.67 -20.15
N SER A 13 37.33 60.42 -21.33
CA SER A 13 35.90 60.62 -21.52
C SER A 13 35.18 59.39 -20.97
N ASP A 14 35.25 59.20 -19.65
CA ASP A 14 34.40 58.26 -18.95
C ASP A 14 32.96 58.62 -19.30
N SER A 15 32.31 57.71 -20.02
CA SER A 15 30.87 57.74 -20.21
C SER A 15 30.24 57.87 -18.84
N VAL A 16 29.58 59.00 -18.59
CA VAL A 16 28.66 59.14 -17.47
C VAL A 16 27.75 57.91 -17.53
N PRO A 17 27.69 57.06 -16.48
CA PRO A 17 26.83 55.89 -16.50
C PRO A 17 25.40 56.36 -16.79
N ASP A 18 24.79 55.80 -17.83
CA ASP A 18 23.38 56.04 -18.16
C ASP A 18 22.56 55.95 -16.86
N ASP A 19 21.82 57.01 -16.54
CA ASP A 19 20.98 57.04 -15.34
C ASP A 19 20.13 55.75 -15.29
N PRO A 20 20.05 55.07 -14.14
CA PRO A 20 19.35 53.80 -14.04
C PRO A 20 17.90 53.98 -14.48
N LYS A 21 17.57 53.40 -15.64
CA LYS A 21 16.22 53.49 -16.21
C LYS A 21 15.26 52.80 -15.25
N SER A 22 14.20 53.48 -14.82
CA SER A 22 13.18 52.94 -13.89
C SER A 22 12.63 51.55 -14.29
N LYS A 23 12.73 51.17 -15.58
CA LYS A 23 12.35 49.85 -16.11
C LYS A 23 13.25 48.69 -15.66
N THR A 24 14.49 48.93 -15.25
CA THR A 24 15.41 47.88 -14.75
C THR A 24 15.45 47.79 -13.22
N PHE A 25 14.70 48.64 -12.53
CA PHE A 25 14.64 48.64 -11.08
C PHE A 25 13.66 47.58 -10.57
N ASP A 26 14.18 46.53 -9.93
CA ASP A 26 13.36 45.49 -9.32
C ASP A 26 12.83 45.95 -7.95
N ILE A 27 11.59 46.43 -7.95
CA ILE A 27 10.86 46.85 -6.74
C ILE A 27 10.70 45.68 -5.75
N THR A 28 10.58 44.43 -6.23
CA THR A 28 10.46 43.24 -5.38
C THR A 28 11.76 43.00 -4.62
N LEU A 29 12.89 43.13 -5.33
CA LEU A 29 14.21 43.04 -4.71
C LEU A 29 14.41 44.16 -3.67
N MET A 30 14.05 45.40 -3.99
CA MET A 30 14.12 46.52 -3.04
C MET A 30 13.30 46.25 -1.76
N ILE A 31 12.04 45.85 -1.89
CA ILE A 31 11.17 45.54 -0.74
C ILE A 31 11.77 44.41 0.10
N THR A 32 12.31 43.38 -0.55
CA THR A 32 12.94 42.23 0.12
C THR A 32 14.18 42.66 0.91
N LEU A 33 15.06 43.47 0.32
CA LEU A 33 16.25 43.98 0.99
C LEU A 33 15.90 44.89 2.17
N LEU A 34 14.90 45.76 2.02
CA LEU A 34 14.45 46.65 3.10
C LEU A 34 13.89 45.86 4.29
N ARG A 35 13.11 44.79 4.04
CA ARG A 35 12.61 43.91 5.10
C ARG A 35 13.76 43.23 5.87
N ASN A 36 14.75 42.72 5.13
CA ASN A 36 15.86 41.97 5.71
C ASN A 36 16.85 42.86 6.48
N ILE A 37 17.17 44.05 5.97
CA ILE A 37 18.15 44.94 6.62
C ILE A 37 17.54 45.64 7.85
N LYS A 38 16.24 45.95 7.81
CA LYS A 38 15.56 46.70 8.87
C LYS A 38 14.71 45.84 9.81
N ASN A 39 14.71 44.51 9.64
CA ASN A 39 13.86 43.56 10.38
C ASN A 39 12.40 44.03 10.44
N ILE A 40 11.88 44.55 9.33
CA ILE A 40 10.49 45.02 9.27
C ILE A 40 9.58 43.78 9.23
N THR A 41 8.80 43.59 10.28
CA THR A 41 7.82 42.49 10.35
C THR A 41 6.76 42.65 9.27
N ASN A 42 6.38 41.54 8.64
CA ASN A 42 5.29 41.54 7.67
C ASN A 42 4.00 42.05 8.31
N HIS A 43 3.29 42.91 7.58
CA HIS A 43 1.94 43.31 7.93
C HIS A 43 1.04 42.05 8.00
N GLN A 44 0.22 41.93 9.05
CA GLN A 44 -0.58 40.73 9.34
C GLN A 44 -1.70 40.43 8.32
N GLY A 45 -1.93 41.31 7.36
CA GLY A 45 -2.89 41.10 6.27
C GLY A 45 -2.33 40.19 5.18
N ALA A 46 -3.09 39.14 4.83
CA ALA A 46 -2.80 38.25 3.71
C ALA A 46 -2.49 39.02 2.41
N PHE A 47 -1.63 38.44 1.56
CA PHE A 47 -1.24 38.99 0.26
C PHE A 47 -2.47 39.44 -0.54
N GLY A 48 -2.71 40.75 -0.60
CA GLY A 48 -3.86 41.34 -1.31
C GLY A 48 -4.76 42.26 -0.49
N CYS A 49 -4.52 42.46 0.81
CA CYS A 49 -5.25 43.46 1.59
C CYS A 49 -4.49 44.80 1.60
N LEU A 50 -5.16 45.91 1.21
CA LEU A 50 -4.58 47.25 1.27
C LEU A 50 -4.56 47.72 2.74
N PRO A 51 -3.39 48.01 3.32
CA PRO A 51 -3.31 48.47 4.71
C PRO A 51 -4.03 49.81 4.93
N THR A 52 -4.77 49.94 6.03
CA THR A 52 -5.61 51.11 6.37
C THR A 52 -4.81 52.40 6.34
N ALA A 53 -5.33 53.49 5.77
CA ALA A 53 -4.60 54.78 5.64
C ALA A 53 -4.09 55.38 6.96
N MET A 54 -4.67 54.99 8.10
CA MET A 54 -4.28 55.46 9.43
C MET A 54 -3.03 54.77 9.98
N GLU A 55 -2.61 53.64 9.40
CA GLU A 55 -1.39 52.94 9.81
C GLU A 55 -0.17 53.58 9.15
N THR A 56 0.85 53.95 9.93
CA THR A 56 2.06 54.64 9.43
C THR A 56 3.33 53.85 9.73
N THR A 57 3.20 52.56 10.00
CA THR A 57 4.38 51.72 10.26
C THR A 57 5.13 51.45 8.95
N PRO A 58 6.47 51.32 8.99
CA PRO A 58 7.25 50.95 7.79
C PRO A 58 6.78 49.64 7.13
N GLY A 59 6.26 48.69 7.91
CA GLY A 59 5.69 47.44 7.39
C GLY A 59 4.39 47.66 6.62
N THR A 60 3.52 48.53 7.12
CA THR A 60 2.30 48.97 6.43
C THR A 60 2.64 49.68 5.12
N ASP A 61 3.63 50.57 5.10
CA ASP A 61 4.03 51.29 3.87
C ASP A 61 4.60 50.36 2.81
N LEU A 62 5.45 49.40 3.20
CA LEU A 62 5.92 48.35 2.29
C LEU A 62 4.77 47.48 1.77
N GLY A 63 3.79 47.19 2.62
CA GLY A 63 2.56 46.49 2.23
C GLY A 63 1.75 47.24 1.17
N ARG A 64 1.65 48.58 1.28
CA ARG A 64 0.98 49.41 0.26
C ARG A 64 1.73 49.42 -1.07
N ILE A 65 3.07 49.57 -1.04
CA ILE A 65 3.90 49.54 -2.26
C ILE A 65 3.73 48.18 -2.96
N GLU A 66 3.76 47.09 -2.19
CA GLU A 66 3.55 45.74 -2.69
C GLU A 66 2.14 45.55 -3.30
N TYR A 67 1.10 46.05 -2.60
CA TYR A 67 -0.28 46.01 -3.07
C TYR A 67 -0.44 46.76 -4.39
N TYR A 68 0.06 48.00 -4.50
CA TYR A 68 -0.07 48.79 -5.73
C TYR A 68 0.77 48.22 -6.87
N ARG A 69 1.96 47.66 -6.60
CA ARG A 69 2.74 46.91 -7.60
C ARG A 69 1.90 45.77 -8.18
N ASN A 70 1.30 44.96 -7.31
CA ASN A 70 0.45 43.84 -7.74
C ASN A 70 -0.79 44.33 -8.48
N TYR A 71 -1.46 45.36 -7.98
CA TYR A 71 -2.63 45.98 -8.60
C TYR A 71 -2.31 46.54 -9.99
N LEU A 72 -1.16 47.20 -10.16
CA LEU A 72 -0.72 47.75 -11.45
C LEU A 72 -0.23 46.66 -12.40
N ALA A 73 0.39 45.59 -11.91
CA ALA A 73 0.73 44.43 -12.73
C ALA A 73 -0.54 43.74 -13.26
N ILE A 74 -1.55 43.61 -12.41
CA ILE A 74 -2.90 43.13 -12.77
C ILE A 74 -3.57 44.11 -13.74
N GLY A 75 -3.45 45.43 -13.53
CA GLY A 75 -4.08 46.46 -14.37
C GLY A 75 -3.44 46.64 -15.75
N ARG A 76 -2.10 46.49 -15.89
CA ARG A 76 -1.37 46.68 -17.16
C ARG A 76 -1.31 45.44 -18.04
N LEU A 77 -1.45 44.24 -17.48
CA LEU A 77 -1.36 42.98 -18.23
C LEU A 77 -2.69 42.23 -18.39
N GLY A 78 -3.82 42.88 -18.07
CA GLY A 78 -5.13 42.22 -18.17
C GLY A 78 -5.24 41.08 -17.16
N GLY A 79 -5.13 41.38 -15.87
CA GLY A 79 -5.06 40.39 -14.80
C GLY A 79 -6.27 39.45 -14.69
N GLN A 80 -7.39 39.74 -15.36
CA GLN A 80 -8.43 38.74 -15.61
C GLN A 80 -7.95 37.59 -16.51
N LYS A 81 -7.21 37.90 -17.58
CA LYS A 81 -6.68 36.92 -18.53
C LYS A 81 -5.59 36.07 -17.90
N ILE A 82 -4.62 36.68 -17.21
CA ILE A 82 -3.57 35.92 -16.49
C ILE A 82 -4.17 35.02 -15.41
N LYS A 83 -5.18 35.51 -14.67
CA LYS A 83 -5.90 34.71 -13.67
C LYS A 83 -6.68 33.56 -14.33
N GLN A 84 -7.41 33.83 -15.40
CA GLN A 84 -8.13 32.80 -16.17
C GLN A 84 -7.19 31.75 -16.74
N ASP A 85 -6.04 32.16 -17.28
CA ASP A 85 -5.06 31.25 -17.86
C ASP A 85 -4.44 30.35 -16.76
N CYS A 86 -4.12 30.91 -15.59
CA CYS A 86 -3.66 30.13 -14.43
C CYS A 86 -4.73 29.16 -13.91
N ASP A 87 -5.98 29.62 -13.77
CA ASP A 87 -7.09 28.79 -13.34
C ASP A 87 -7.36 27.66 -14.36
N HIS A 88 -7.30 27.96 -15.66
CA HIS A 88 -7.47 26.97 -16.72
C HIS A 88 -6.35 25.92 -16.71
N LEU A 89 -5.08 26.34 -16.57
CA LEU A 89 -3.96 25.41 -16.45
C LEU A 89 -4.14 24.49 -15.25
N ARG A 90 -4.56 25.03 -14.09
CA ARG A 90 -4.82 24.24 -12.88
C ARG A 90 -5.96 23.24 -13.07
N ILE A 91 -7.08 23.68 -13.64
CA ILE A 91 -8.24 22.83 -13.92
C ILE A 91 -7.85 21.71 -14.90
N ARG A 92 -7.13 22.04 -15.98
CA ARG A 92 -6.66 21.05 -16.96
C ARG A 92 -5.74 20.01 -16.32
N THR A 93 -4.80 20.43 -15.47
CA THR A 93 -3.93 19.50 -14.74
C THR A 93 -4.75 18.60 -13.82
N LEU A 94 -5.71 19.14 -13.08
CA LEU A 94 -6.59 18.36 -12.21
C LEU A 94 -7.44 17.36 -13.00
N ASP A 95 -8.01 17.77 -14.13
CA ASP A 95 -8.81 16.89 -14.99
C ASP A 95 -7.97 15.73 -15.55
N GLN A 96 -6.73 16.02 -15.95
CA GLN A 96 -5.80 15.00 -16.43
C GLN A 96 -5.44 14.01 -15.31
N THR A 97 -5.10 14.50 -14.12
CA THR A 97 -4.80 13.64 -12.96
C THR A 97 -6.02 12.82 -12.54
N ASN A 98 -7.22 13.40 -12.54
CA ASN A 98 -8.45 12.67 -12.23
C ASN A 98 -8.73 11.57 -13.25
N LYS A 99 -8.45 11.81 -14.53
CA LYS A 99 -8.59 10.81 -15.59
C LYS A 99 -7.66 9.62 -15.35
N GLU A 100 -6.39 9.89 -15.05
CA GLU A 100 -5.39 8.86 -14.73
C GLU A 100 -5.82 8.04 -13.50
N ILE A 101 -6.24 8.70 -12.42
CA ILE A 101 -6.73 8.03 -11.21
C ILE A 101 -7.94 7.13 -11.52
N ILE A 102 -8.88 7.59 -12.35
CA ILE A 102 -10.06 6.79 -12.73
C ILE A 102 -9.64 5.55 -13.55
N GLU A 103 -8.66 5.70 -14.44
CA GLU A 103 -8.11 4.59 -15.23
C GLU A 103 -7.41 3.56 -14.32
N ASP A 104 -6.61 4.00 -13.37
CA ASP A 104 -5.95 3.13 -12.39
C ASP A 104 -6.96 2.38 -11.51
N ILE A 105 -7.98 3.09 -11.01
CA ILE A 105 -9.07 2.47 -10.22
C ILE A 105 -9.79 1.39 -11.03
N LYS A 106 -10.02 1.62 -12.33
CA LYS A 106 -10.64 0.61 -13.19
C LYS A 106 -9.76 -0.62 -13.32
N CYS A 107 -8.47 -0.43 -13.63
CA CYS A 107 -7.50 -1.53 -13.73
C CYS A 107 -7.43 -2.36 -12.44
N SER A 108 -7.33 -1.72 -11.27
CA SER A 108 -7.30 -2.42 -9.99
C SER A 108 -8.61 -3.17 -9.69
N ASN A 109 -9.76 -2.63 -10.08
CA ASN A 109 -11.04 -3.31 -9.90
C ASN A 109 -11.16 -4.58 -10.76
N ASP A 110 -10.65 -4.53 -12.00
CA ASP A 110 -10.59 -5.70 -12.88
C ASP A 110 -9.66 -6.77 -12.30
N GLU A 111 -8.51 -6.37 -11.74
CA GLU A 111 -7.60 -7.30 -11.06
C GLU A 111 -8.25 -7.94 -9.82
N ILE A 112 -8.94 -7.16 -8.99
CA ILE A 112 -9.69 -7.67 -7.83
C ILE A 112 -10.75 -8.70 -8.27
N LYS A 113 -11.44 -8.44 -9.39
CA LYS A 113 -12.43 -9.36 -9.94
C LYS A 113 -11.79 -10.69 -10.35
N ASN A 114 -10.67 -10.63 -11.07
CA ASN A 114 -9.93 -11.83 -11.50
C ASN A 114 -9.39 -12.64 -10.30
N LEU A 115 -8.90 -11.95 -9.27
CA LEU A 115 -8.43 -12.60 -8.04
C LEU A 115 -9.57 -13.28 -7.27
N LYS A 116 -10.74 -12.66 -7.20
CA LYS A 116 -11.93 -13.27 -6.59
C LYS A 116 -12.36 -14.54 -7.33
N GLU A 117 -12.31 -14.54 -8.65
CA GLU A 117 -12.64 -15.70 -9.47
C GLU A 117 -11.62 -16.84 -9.30
N SER A 118 -10.33 -16.50 -9.25
CA SER A 118 -9.25 -17.45 -8.98
C SER A 118 -9.37 -18.07 -7.58
N LEU A 119 -9.70 -17.26 -6.57
CA LEU A 119 -9.95 -17.73 -5.21
C LEU A 119 -11.14 -18.69 -5.14
N ASN A 120 -12.22 -18.38 -5.86
CA ASN A 120 -13.39 -19.25 -5.90
C ASN A 120 -13.06 -20.61 -6.55
N THR A 121 -12.29 -20.58 -7.64
CA THR A 121 -11.77 -21.79 -8.30
C THR A 121 -10.94 -22.62 -7.33
N LEU A 122 -10.02 -22.00 -6.59
CA LEU A 122 -9.19 -22.69 -5.60
C LEU A 122 -10.02 -23.29 -4.46
N LYS A 123 -11.05 -22.58 -4.00
CA LYS A 123 -11.97 -23.08 -2.97
C LYS A 123 -12.70 -24.35 -3.43
N ILE A 124 -13.17 -24.37 -4.68
CA ILE A 124 -13.79 -25.55 -5.29
C ILE A 124 -12.79 -26.72 -5.32
N TYR A 125 -11.56 -26.49 -5.76
CA TYR A 125 -10.53 -27.54 -5.77
C TYR A 125 -10.27 -28.11 -4.38
N HIS A 126 -10.16 -27.25 -3.37
CA HIS A 126 -9.95 -27.68 -1.99
C HIS A 126 -11.12 -28.51 -1.45
N GLU A 127 -12.36 -28.11 -1.76
CA GLU A 127 -13.56 -28.82 -1.35
C GLU A 127 -13.66 -30.20 -2.01
N LEU A 128 -13.35 -30.28 -3.32
CA LEU A 128 -13.27 -31.55 -4.04
C LEU A 128 -12.16 -32.48 -3.51
N LEU A 129 -11.00 -31.92 -3.12
CA LEU A 129 -9.90 -32.69 -2.56
C LEU A 129 -10.30 -33.31 -1.21
N LEU A 130 -10.90 -32.50 -0.32
CA LEU A 130 -11.41 -32.96 0.97
C LEU A 130 -12.51 -34.02 0.81
N GLU A 131 -13.44 -33.82 -0.13
CA GLU A 131 -14.50 -34.80 -0.40
C GLU A 131 -13.96 -36.10 -1.02
N GLY A 132 -12.93 -36.03 -1.86
CA GLY A 132 -12.30 -37.20 -2.47
C GLY A 132 -11.63 -38.07 -1.42
N ASP A 133 -10.71 -37.47 -0.65
CA ASP A 133 -9.94 -38.17 0.37
C ASP A 133 -10.83 -38.75 1.46
N HIS A 134 -11.86 -38.02 1.91
CA HIS A 134 -12.80 -38.56 2.89
C HIS A 134 -13.63 -39.73 2.35
N ARG A 135 -13.99 -39.71 1.06
CA ARG A 135 -14.83 -40.75 0.46
C ARG A 135 -14.05 -42.04 0.26
N GLU A 136 -12.79 -41.96 -0.16
CA GLU A 136 -11.91 -43.14 -0.26
C GLU A 136 -11.58 -43.72 1.11
N LEU A 137 -11.20 -42.87 2.07
CA LEU A 137 -10.92 -43.30 3.45
C LEU A 137 -12.16 -43.96 4.09
N LYS A 138 -13.34 -43.38 3.88
CA LYS A 138 -14.60 -43.94 4.38
C LYS A 138 -14.90 -45.31 3.78
N ARG A 139 -14.73 -45.48 2.46
CA ARG A 139 -14.95 -46.78 1.79
C ARG A 139 -14.01 -47.84 2.34
N SER A 140 -12.72 -47.51 2.47
CA SER A 140 -11.72 -48.43 3.03
C SER A 140 -12.04 -48.82 4.47
N TYR A 141 -12.54 -47.89 5.28
CA TYR A 141 -12.98 -48.19 6.65
C TYR A 141 -14.20 -49.12 6.69
N GLU A 142 -15.20 -48.90 5.82
CA GLU A 142 -16.40 -49.75 5.72
C GLU A 142 -16.05 -51.18 5.28
N GLU A 143 -15.16 -51.34 4.28
CA GLU A 143 -14.66 -52.66 3.83
C GLU A 143 -13.95 -53.40 4.97
N LEU A 144 -13.04 -52.72 5.69
CA LEU A 144 -12.34 -53.33 6.83
C LEU A 144 -13.29 -53.75 7.96
N GLN A 145 -14.37 -53.00 8.15
CA GLN A 145 -15.39 -53.31 9.15
C GLN A 145 -16.22 -54.53 8.76
N GLU A 146 -16.50 -54.71 7.47
CA GLU A 146 -17.15 -55.90 6.93
C GLU A 146 -16.27 -57.14 7.10
N ASP A 147 -14.99 -57.05 6.71
CA ASP A 147 -13.99 -58.12 6.88
C ASP A 147 -13.86 -58.54 8.35
N HIS A 148 -13.79 -57.57 9.26
CA HIS A 148 -13.71 -57.85 10.69
C HIS A 148 -14.97 -58.56 11.21
N THR A 149 -16.15 -58.21 10.67
CA THR A 149 -17.43 -58.84 11.03
C THR A 149 -17.47 -60.29 10.55
N GLU A 150 -17.07 -60.53 9.30
CA GLU A 150 -16.99 -61.88 8.72
C GLU A 150 -16.01 -62.76 9.52
N MET A 151 -14.81 -62.27 9.78
CA MET A 151 -13.81 -62.98 10.58
C MET A 151 -14.31 -63.28 12.00
N THR A 152 -15.00 -62.34 12.63
CA THR A 152 -15.58 -62.53 13.96
C THR A 152 -16.63 -63.64 13.96
N ASP A 153 -17.47 -63.71 12.93
CA ASP A 153 -18.48 -64.75 12.80
C ASP A 153 -17.88 -66.12 12.46
N GLU A 154 -16.84 -66.17 11.65
CA GLU A 154 -16.08 -67.38 11.36
C GLU A 154 -15.43 -67.95 12.64
N ILE A 155 -14.81 -67.09 13.47
CA ILE A 155 -14.27 -67.47 14.78
C ILE A 155 -15.35 -68.05 15.68
N LYS A 156 -16.55 -67.46 15.71
CA LYS A 156 -17.68 -68.00 16.49
C LYS A 156 -18.09 -69.37 15.97
N ARG A 157 -18.22 -69.56 14.65
CA ARG A 157 -18.58 -70.85 14.05
C ARG A 157 -17.55 -71.93 14.38
N LEU A 158 -16.26 -71.62 14.21
CA LEU A 158 -15.17 -72.54 14.55
C LEU A 158 -15.18 -72.90 16.03
N LYS A 159 -15.44 -71.93 16.91
CA LYS A 159 -15.53 -72.16 18.36
C LYS A 159 -16.70 -73.09 18.72
N THR A 160 -17.89 -72.87 18.16
CA THR A 160 -19.04 -73.76 18.35
C THR A 160 -18.74 -75.16 17.82
N SER A 161 -18.20 -75.27 16.60
CA SER A 161 -17.83 -76.56 16.01
C SER A 161 -16.79 -77.31 16.85
N TYR A 162 -15.81 -76.59 17.45
CA TYR A 162 -14.82 -77.16 18.35
C TYR A 162 -15.47 -77.68 19.65
N ASP A 163 -16.35 -76.88 20.26
CA ASP A 163 -17.08 -77.27 21.47
C ASP A 163 -18.01 -78.49 21.21
N ASP A 164 -18.57 -78.63 20.00
CA ASP A 164 -19.43 -79.76 19.60
C ASP A 164 -18.64 -81.05 19.27
N THR A 165 -17.44 -80.91 18.68
CA THR A 165 -16.62 -82.06 18.25
C THR A 165 -15.74 -82.64 19.35
N VAL A 166 -15.41 -81.86 20.39
CA VAL A 166 -14.70 -82.37 21.57
C VAL A 166 -15.74 -82.80 22.62
N PRO A 167 -15.96 -84.11 22.84
CA PRO A 167 -16.87 -84.56 23.88
C PRO A 167 -16.38 -84.04 25.23
N CYS A 168 -17.29 -83.57 26.10
CA CYS A 168 -16.95 -83.04 27.44
C CYS A 168 -16.04 -83.98 28.25
N ASN A 169 -16.07 -85.29 27.96
CA ASN A 169 -15.25 -86.33 28.57
C ASN A 169 -13.76 -86.30 28.13
N ILE A 170 -13.43 -85.74 26.97
CA ILE A 170 -12.03 -85.57 26.48
C ILE A 170 -11.45 -84.25 26.98
N ARG A 171 -12.24 -83.16 26.96
CA ARG A 171 -11.83 -81.85 27.50
C ARG A 171 -11.48 -81.93 28.99
N GLY A 172 -12.34 -82.57 29.79
CA GLY A 172 -12.07 -82.81 31.21
C GLY A 172 -10.85 -83.71 31.46
N LYS A 173 -10.60 -84.70 30.59
CA LYS A 173 -9.38 -85.54 30.69
C LYS A 173 -8.11 -84.76 30.37
N PHE A 174 -8.11 -83.88 29.38
CA PHE A 174 -6.96 -83.02 29.08
C PHE A 174 -6.68 -82.02 30.21
N GLU A 175 -7.71 -81.39 30.79
CA GLU A 175 -7.53 -80.50 31.95
C GLU A 175 -6.98 -81.25 33.17
N ILE A 176 -7.48 -82.47 33.44
CA ILE A 176 -6.96 -83.32 34.52
C ILE A 176 -5.51 -83.72 34.25
N ILE A 177 -5.17 -84.16 33.03
CA ILE A 177 -3.79 -84.54 32.67
C ILE A 177 -2.87 -83.33 32.75
N PHE A 178 -3.28 -82.16 32.26
CA PHE A 178 -2.50 -80.93 32.32
C PHE A 178 -2.25 -80.49 33.77
N MET A 179 -3.29 -80.45 34.61
CA MET A 179 -3.15 -80.19 36.05
C MET A 179 -2.22 -81.20 36.74
N THR A 180 -2.33 -82.49 36.39
CA THR A 180 -1.49 -83.54 36.97
C THR A 180 -0.03 -83.38 36.55
N CYS A 181 0.25 -83.03 35.30
CA CYS A 181 1.60 -82.77 34.82
C CYS A 181 2.20 -81.51 35.45
N VAL A 182 1.44 -80.42 35.57
CA VAL A 182 1.90 -79.19 36.25
C VAL A 182 2.26 -79.48 37.71
N LEU A 183 1.39 -80.17 38.45
CA LEU A 183 1.66 -80.57 39.84
C LEU A 183 2.86 -81.53 39.96
N TYR A 184 3.07 -82.41 38.97
CA TYR A 184 4.21 -83.32 38.96
C TYR A 184 5.53 -82.57 38.70
N ILE A 185 5.53 -81.56 37.84
CA ILE A 185 6.71 -80.72 37.57
C ILE A 185 7.01 -79.86 38.80
N GLU A 186 6.03 -79.17 39.37
CA GLU A 186 6.21 -78.36 40.59
C GLU A 186 6.74 -79.15 41.78
N LYS A 187 6.38 -80.44 41.88
CA LYS A 187 6.85 -81.33 42.95
C LYS A 187 8.26 -81.89 42.73
N ASN A 188 8.77 -81.86 41.50
CA ASN A 188 10.10 -82.37 41.14
C ASN A 188 11.13 -81.26 40.86
N GLU A 189 10.70 -80.00 40.71
CA GLU A 189 11.59 -78.84 40.53
C GLU A 189 11.80 -78.00 41.81
N GLY A 190 11.30 -78.45 42.97
CA GLY A 190 11.59 -77.88 44.29
C GLY A 190 12.45 -78.78 45.17
#